data_AF-A0A4Q8QLA3-F1
#
_entry.id   AF-A0A4Q8QLA3-F1
#
_cell.length_a   1.000
_cell.length_b   1.000
_cell.length_c   1.000
_cell.angle_alpha   90.00
_cell.angle_beta   90.00
_cell.angle_gamma   90.00
#
_symmetry.space_group_name_H-M   'P 1'
#
loop_
_entity.id
_entity.type
_entity.pdbx_description
1 polymer ?
#
loop_
_entity_poly.entity_id
_entity_poly.type
_entity_poly.pdbx_seq_one_letter_code
_entity_poly.pdbx_strand_id
1 'polypeptide(L)'
;MDAELSGEFSVCQFFEDGSYEYVRRFVGAEEAVRAARHYTSNVAAKTGIVRRVIIVDGGDFTNFEWRYGQGVTYPVEARGRQ
;
A
#
# COMPACT_ATOMS: atom_id res chain seq x y z
N MET A 1 11.36 -20.55 -18.79
CA MET A 1 11.54 -20.89 -17.36
C MET A 1 11.32 -19.58 -16.66
N ASP A 2 10.06 -19.26 -16.37
CA ASP A 2 9.64 -17.89 -16.09
C ASP A 2 9.00 -17.84 -14.70
N ALA A 3 9.78 -18.23 -13.71
CA ALA A 3 9.37 -18.28 -12.31
C ALA A 3 9.45 -16.91 -11.59
N GLU A 4 9.72 -15.81 -12.31
CA GLU A 4 9.98 -14.49 -11.71
C GLU A 4 8.86 -13.44 -11.90
N LEU A 5 7.72 -13.80 -12.51
CA LEU A 5 6.57 -12.90 -12.69
C LEU A 5 5.32 -13.35 -11.93
N SER A 6 5.42 -14.30 -10.99
CA SER A 6 4.31 -14.59 -10.09
C SER A 6 4.05 -13.36 -9.24
N GLY A 7 2.97 -12.65 -9.52
CA GLY A 7 2.66 -11.43 -8.80
C GLY A 7 2.44 -11.72 -7.31
N GLU A 8 3.36 -11.24 -6.49
CA GLU A 8 3.37 -11.41 -5.04
C GLU A 8 2.72 -10.23 -4.33
N PHE A 9 2.67 -9.07 -4.99
CA PHE A 9 2.27 -7.82 -4.36
C PHE A 9 0.79 -7.55 -4.55
N SER A 10 0.19 -6.97 -3.52
CA SER A 10 -1.16 -6.39 -3.56
C SER A 10 -1.13 -4.97 -3.04
N VAL A 11 -2.00 -4.12 -3.58
CA VAL A 11 -2.09 -2.71 -3.20
C VAL A 11 -3.49 -2.46 -2.64
N CYS A 12 -3.56 -1.86 -1.46
CA CYS A 12 -4.83 -1.52 -0.82
C CYS A 12 -4.93 -0.03 -0.57
N GLN A 13 -6.14 0.51 -0.69
CA GLN A 13 -6.48 1.83 -0.17
C GLN A 13 -7.53 1.72 0.93
N PHE A 14 -7.43 2.60 1.93
CA PHE A 14 -8.34 2.65 3.07
C PHE A 14 -9.03 4.00 3.13
N PHE A 15 -10.28 4.00 3.58
CA PHE A 15 -11.14 5.17 3.68
C PHE A 15 -11.34 5.58 5.14
N GLU A 16 -12.06 6.69 5.34
CA GLU A 16 -12.29 7.28 6.67
C GLU A 16 -13.12 6.39 7.60
N ASP A 17 -14.04 5.61 7.06
CA ASP A 17 -14.87 4.68 7.81
C ASP A 17 -14.15 3.37 8.18
N GLY A 18 -12.87 3.25 7.82
CA GLY A 18 -12.06 2.05 8.05
C GLY A 18 -12.28 0.95 7.00
N SER A 19 -13.18 1.15 6.03
CA SER A 19 -13.29 0.25 4.88
C SER A 19 -12.04 0.32 4.02
N TYR A 20 -11.78 -0.75 3.27
CA TYR A 20 -10.65 -0.83 2.36
C TYR A 20 -11.00 -1.64 1.12
N GLU A 21 -10.24 -1.40 0.05
CA GLU A 21 -10.31 -2.21 -1.16
C GLU A 21 -8.93 -2.51 -1.71
N TYR A 22 -8.82 -3.66 -2.38
CA TYR A 22 -7.67 -3.99 -3.18
C TYR A 22 -7.77 -3.29 -4.53
N VAL A 23 -6.87 -2.34 -4.78
CA VAL A 23 -6.78 -1.68 -6.09
C VAL A 23 -5.92 -2.47 -7.07
N ARG A 24 -5.04 -3.35 -6.57
CA ARG A 24 -4.30 -4.38 -7.32
C ARG A 24 -4.09 -5.61 -6.46
N ARG A 25 -4.06 -6.79 -7.08
CA ARG A 25 -3.83 -8.07 -6.41
C ARG A 25 -2.95 -8.97 -7.27
N PHE A 26 -2.01 -9.65 -6.62
CA PHE A 26 -1.12 -10.61 -7.27
C PHE A 26 -0.43 -10.00 -8.50
N VAL A 27 0.21 -8.85 -8.31
CA VAL A 27 0.95 -8.13 -9.36
C VAL A 27 2.45 -8.10 -9.08
N GLY A 28 3.24 -7.85 -10.11
CA GLY A 28 4.68 -7.60 -9.96
C GLY A 28 4.96 -6.28 -9.24
N ALA A 29 6.18 -6.16 -8.71
CA ALA A 29 6.61 -4.98 -7.93
C ALA A 29 6.43 -3.66 -8.69
N GLU A 30 6.77 -3.63 -9.99
CA GLU A 30 6.65 -2.42 -10.80
C GLU A 30 5.21 -1.92 -10.89
N GLU A 31 4.26 -2.83 -11.15
CA GLU A 31 2.84 -2.47 -11.20
C GLU A 31 2.34 -2.02 -9.83
N ALA A 32 2.74 -2.69 -8.75
CA ALA A 32 2.39 -2.31 -7.40
C ALA A 32 2.83 -0.87 -7.07
N VAL A 33 4.08 -0.50 -7.40
CA VAL A 33 4.60 0.86 -7.19
C VAL A 33 3.88 1.88 -8.07
N ARG A 34 3.62 1.56 -9.35
CA ARG A 34 2.85 2.45 -10.25
C ARG A 34 1.44 2.70 -9.70
N ALA A 35 0.78 1.66 -9.22
CA ALA A 35 -0.54 1.78 -8.59
C ALA A 35 -0.46 2.62 -7.30
N ALA A 36 0.47 2.32 -6.39
CA ALA A 36 0.66 3.10 -5.17
C ALA A 36 0.91 4.58 -5.47
N ARG A 37 1.74 4.91 -6.46
CA ARG A 37 1.96 6.30 -6.90
C ARG A 37 0.67 6.96 -7.38
N HIS A 38 -0.15 6.26 -8.17
CA HIS A 38 -1.44 6.79 -8.62
C HIS A 38 -2.37 7.07 -7.42
N TYR A 39 -2.55 6.09 -6.54
CA TYR A 39 -3.49 6.19 -5.42
C TYR A 39 -3.01 7.08 -4.26
N THR A 40 -1.75 7.52 -4.26
CA THR A 40 -1.22 8.51 -3.31
C THR A 40 -1.19 9.93 -3.87
N SER A 41 -1.49 10.14 -5.15
CA SER A 41 -1.41 11.45 -5.82
C SER A 41 -2.67 11.88 -6.59
N ASN A 42 -3.66 11.00 -6.71
CA ASN A 42 -4.93 11.30 -7.35
C ASN A 42 -5.79 12.30 -6.53
N VAL A 43 -6.93 12.69 -7.09
CA VAL A 43 -7.83 13.66 -6.45
C VAL A 43 -8.32 13.16 -5.09
N ALA A 44 -8.73 11.89 -4.98
CA ALA A 44 -9.22 11.31 -3.73
C ALA A 44 -8.16 11.30 -2.61
N ALA A 45 -6.89 11.09 -2.96
CA ALA A 45 -5.75 11.20 -2.04
C ALA A 45 -5.50 12.64 -1.62
N LYS A 46 -5.61 13.60 -2.54
CA LYS A 46 -5.41 15.03 -2.25
C LYS A 46 -6.53 15.63 -1.40
N THR A 47 -7.77 15.17 -1.58
CA THR A 47 -8.94 15.65 -0.82
C THR A 47 -9.14 14.89 0.50
N GLY A 48 -8.35 13.86 0.78
CA GLY A 48 -8.42 13.10 2.03
C GLY A 48 -9.53 12.07 2.10
N ILE A 49 -10.18 11.73 0.97
CA ILE A 49 -11.11 10.60 0.88
C ILE A 49 -10.35 9.29 1.14
N VAL A 50 -9.19 9.14 0.48
CA VAL A 50 -8.26 8.05 0.76
C VAL A 50 -7.39 8.45 1.95
N ARG A 51 -7.45 7.66 3.02
CA ARG A 51 -6.72 7.91 4.27
C ARG A 51 -5.37 7.21 4.32
N ARG A 52 -5.25 6.04 3.68
CA ARG A 52 -4.04 5.22 3.71
C ARG A 52 -3.91 4.41 2.43
N VAL A 53 -2.69 4.22 1.95
CA VAL A 53 -2.36 3.30 0.85
C VAL A 53 -1.22 2.41 1.30
N ILE A 54 -1.33 1.10 1.07
CA ILE A 54 -0.26 0.14 1.37
C ILE A 54 0.06 -0.75 0.18
N ILE A 55 1.31 -1.21 0.11
CA ILE A 55 1.70 -2.39 -0.66
C ILE A 55 2.00 -3.49 0.35
N VAL A 56 1.43 -4.68 0.11
CA VAL A 56 1.72 -5.90 0.85
C VAL A 56 2.25 -6.98 -0.08
N ASP A 57 3.11 -7.86 0.43
CA ASP A 57 3.61 -9.06 -0.25
C ASP A 57 2.82 -10.32 0.15
N GLY A 58 3.23 -11.49 -0.36
CA GLY A 58 2.58 -12.77 -0.11
C GLY A 58 2.71 -13.27 1.34
N GLY A 59 3.54 -12.62 2.16
CA GLY A 59 3.68 -12.91 3.59
C GLY A 59 2.87 -11.97 4.49
N ASP A 60 1.97 -11.17 3.92
CA ASP A 60 1.21 -10.12 4.62
C ASP A 60 2.08 -9.04 5.27
N PHE A 61 3.33 -8.88 4.83
CA PHE A 61 4.19 -7.79 5.28
C PHE A 61 3.87 -6.50 4.51
N THR A 62 3.87 -5.37 5.21
CA THR A 62 3.71 -4.06 4.56
C THR A 62 5.06 -3.58 4.03
N ASN A 63 5.22 -3.52 2.71
CA ASN A 63 6.45 -3.07 2.04
C ASN A 63 6.44 -1.56 1.74
N PHE A 64 5.27 -0.94 1.70
CA PHE A 64 5.08 0.50 1.51
C PHE A 64 3.85 0.96 2.29
N GLU A 65 3.94 2.12 2.93
CA GLU A 65 2.81 2.77 3.55
C GLU A 65 2.83 4.27 3.25
N TRP A 66 1.67 4.79 2.85
CA TRP A 66 1.40 6.22 2.77
C TRP A 66 0.15 6.56 3.57
N ARG A 67 0.15 7.71 4.22
CA ARG A 67 -0.98 8.23 5.00
C ARG A 67 -1.30 9.68 4.62
N TYR A 68 -2.59 9.99 4.54
CA TYR A 68 -3.07 11.34 4.27
C TYR A 68 -2.52 12.33 5.31
N GLY A 69 -1.97 13.44 4.82
CA GLY A 69 -1.36 14.47 5.67
C GLY A 69 0.02 14.13 6.24
N GLN A 70 0.54 12.91 6.02
CA GLN A 70 1.86 12.50 6.52
C GLN A 70 2.84 12.10 5.40
N GLY A 71 2.33 11.70 4.24
CA GLY A 71 3.19 11.18 3.17
C GLY A 71 3.55 9.71 3.40
N VAL A 72 4.75 9.31 2.97
CA VAL A 72 5.26 7.94 3.19
C VAL A 72 5.65 7.79 4.65
N THR A 73 5.14 6.74 5.31
CA THR A 73 5.39 6.46 6.73
C THR A 73 6.14 5.15 6.92
N TYR A 74 6.89 5.06 8.02
CA TYR A 74 7.59 3.85 8.44
C TYR A 74 6.99 3.36 9.77
N PRO A 75 7.06 2.05 10.05
CA PRO A 75 6.69 1.54 11.36
C PRO A 75 7.43 2.30 12.46
N VAL A 76 6.72 2.63 13.54
CA VAL A 76 7.39 3.03 14.77
C VAL A 76 8.26 1.86 15.24
N GLU A 77 9.45 2.17 15.77
CA GLU A 77 10.30 1.12 16.35
C GLU A 77 9.46 0.25 17.26
N ALA A 78 9.46 -1.06 16.99
CA ALA A 78 8.82 -2.00 17.88
C ALA A 78 9.52 -1.83 19.23
N ARG A 79 8.81 -1.26 20.22
CA ARG A 79 9.27 -1.34 21.61
C ARG A 79 9.39 -2.83 21.88
N GLY A 80 10.63 -3.31 21.95
CA GLY A 80 10.91 -4.69 22.30
C GLY A 80 10.09 -5.02 23.53
N ARG A 81 9.40 -6.15 23.51
CA ARG A 81 8.77 -6.68 24.73
C ARG A 81 9.88 -6.77 25.78
N GLN A 82 9.81 -5.93 26.82
CA GLN A 82 10.52 -6.19 28.07
C GLN A 82 9.88 -7.39 28.76
#